data_AF-A0A5K1C0Y6-F1
#
_entry.id   AF-A0A5K1C0Y6-F1
#
_cell.length_a   1.000
_cell.length_b   1.000
_cell.length_c   1.000
_cell.angle_alpha   90.00
_cell.angle_beta   90.00
_cell.angle_gamma   90.00
#
_symmetry.space_group_name_H-M   'P 1'
#
loop_
_entity.id
_entity.type
_entity.pdbx_description
1 polymer ?
#
loop_
_entity_poly.entity_id
_entity_poly.type
_entity_poly.pdbx_seq_one_letter_code
_entity_poly.pdbx_strand_id
1 'polypeptide(L)'
;VVREQRLDGIVMFCDDSNVHSLELFDEVQSVKWMGALSVGILALPGQLERENGDVKRNVGVPNKEEESNLPLPVQGPSCNSSRQLVGWHVFSSLPPRVDDGATVLPRTLEWAGFVMNSRLVWKIGDEEEDGRPNWMKDLDEISENGDELESPLSLLKDASFVEPLGKCGRKVMLWWLRVEARADSKFPRG
;
A
#
# COMPACT_ATOMS: atom_id res chain seq x y z
N VAL A 1 13.94 -22.51 -1.80
CA VAL A 1 13.78 -22.56 -3.29
C VAL A 1 14.26 -21.30 -4.01
N VAL A 2 13.60 -20.13 -3.91
CA VAL A 2 13.98 -18.92 -4.69
C VAL A 2 15.44 -18.53 -4.48
N ARG A 3 15.90 -18.53 -3.23
CA ARG A 3 17.29 -18.21 -2.89
C ARG A 3 18.29 -19.29 -3.33
N GLU A 4 17.96 -20.54 -3.07
CA GLU A 4 18.81 -21.70 -3.39
C GLU A 4 19.00 -21.87 -4.89
N GLN A 5 17.95 -21.64 -5.68
CA GLN A 5 17.97 -21.76 -7.14
C GLN A 5 18.26 -20.45 -7.86
N ARG A 6 18.47 -19.34 -7.12
CA ARG A 6 18.76 -18.00 -7.67
C ARG A 6 17.76 -17.57 -8.74
N LEU A 7 16.46 -17.72 -8.44
CA LEU A 7 15.41 -17.44 -9.41
C LEU A 7 15.24 -15.93 -9.61
N ASP A 8 15.28 -15.51 -10.87
CA ASP A 8 14.94 -14.15 -11.30
C ASP A 8 13.43 -13.96 -11.32
N GLY A 9 12.96 -12.86 -10.74
CA GLY A 9 11.54 -12.57 -10.65
C GLY A 9 11.22 -11.31 -9.84
N ILE A 10 9.93 -11.05 -9.72
CA ILE A 10 9.38 -9.92 -8.98
C ILE A 10 8.49 -10.46 -7.86
N VAL A 11 8.59 -9.84 -6.69
CA VAL A 11 7.77 -10.13 -5.51
C VAL A 11 6.88 -8.92 -5.25
N MET A 12 5.58 -9.14 -5.15
CA MET A 12 4.57 -8.12 -4.85
C MET A 12 3.60 -8.67 -3.81
N PHE A 13 3.18 -7.82 -2.87
CA PHE A 13 2.11 -8.13 -1.92
C PHE A 13 0.78 -7.69 -2.52
N CYS A 14 -0.10 -8.64 -2.84
CA CYS A 14 -1.38 -8.36 -3.46
C CYS A 14 -2.51 -8.89 -2.57
N ASP A 15 -3.25 -7.98 -1.92
CA ASP A 15 -4.49 -8.37 -1.25
C ASP A 15 -5.53 -8.81 -2.30
N ASP A 16 -6.39 -9.74 -1.91
CA ASP A 16 -7.42 -10.33 -2.75
C ASP A 16 -8.49 -9.34 -3.21
N SER A 17 -8.71 -8.28 -2.43
CA SER A 17 -9.68 -7.21 -2.75
C SER A 17 -9.12 -6.11 -3.64
N ASN A 18 -7.80 -6.00 -3.81
CA ASN A 18 -7.17 -4.90 -4.53
C ASN A 18 -7.37 -5.00 -6.04
N VAL A 19 -7.59 -3.87 -6.69
CA VAL A 19 -7.75 -3.78 -8.15
C VAL A 19 -6.44 -3.32 -8.79
N HIS A 20 -5.93 -4.13 -9.71
CA HIS A 20 -4.64 -3.92 -10.37
C HIS A 20 -4.85 -3.67 -11.86
N SER A 21 -4.23 -2.62 -12.41
CA SER A 21 -4.20 -2.43 -13.86
C SER A 21 -3.24 -3.43 -14.52
N LEU A 22 -3.48 -3.82 -15.77
CA LEU A 22 -2.55 -4.73 -16.47
C LEU A 22 -1.17 -4.10 -16.69
N GLU A 23 -1.13 -2.78 -16.94
CA GLU A 23 0.11 -2.04 -17.14
C GLU A 23 1.02 -2.05 -15.91
N LEU A 24 0.45 -2.23 -14.71
CA LEU A 24 1.25 -2.43 -13.51
C LEU A 24 2.27 -3.55 -13.69
N PHE A 25 1.84 -4.67 -14.26
CA PHE A 25 2.66 -5.87 -14.41
C PHE A 25 3.77 -5.71 -15.46
N ASP A 26 3.61 -4.77 -16.38
CA ASP A 26 4.67 -4.39 -17.31
C ASP A 26 5.67 -3.43 -16.65
N GLU A 27 5.17 -2.43 -15.89
CA GLU A 27 6.00 -1.43 -15.22
C GLU A 27 6.93 -2.06 -14.18
N VAL A 28 6.41 -2.98 -13.35
CA VAL A 28 7.16 -3.58 -12.24
C VAL A 28 8.30 -4.49 -12.69
N GLN A 29 8.28 -5.01 -13.92
CA GLN A 29 9.36 -5.82 -14.47
C GLN A 29 10.67 -5.03 -14.63
N SER A 30 10.59 -3.70 -14.68
CA SER A 30 11.77 -2.83 -14.82
C SER A 30 12.52 -2.58 -13.50
N VAL A 31 11.95 -2.98 -12.36
CA VAL A 31 12.51 -2.75 -11.02
C VAL A 31 13.82 -3.51 -10.84
N LYS A 32 14.86 -2.80 -10.43
CA LYS A 32 16.18 -3.36 -10.12
C LYS A 32 16.25 -3.83 -8.68
N TRP A 33 15.68 -3.04 -7.76
CA TRP A 33 15.74 -3.31 -6.33
C TRP A 33 14.35 -3.28 -5.71
N MET A 34 13.87 -2.10 -5.33
CA MET A 34 12.54 -1.92 -4.76
C MET A 34 11.78 -0.86 -5.55
N GLY A 35 10.60 -1.19 -6.05
CA GLY A 35 9.71 -0.27 -6.71
C GLY A 35 8.68 0.29 -5.74
N ALA A 36 8.36 1.58 -5.85
CA ALA A 36 7.27 2.22 -5.14
C ALA A 36 6.19 2.72 -6.11
N LEU A 37 4.95 2.40 -5.80
CA LEU A 37 3.76 2.68 -6.60
C LEU A 37 2.85 3.67 -5.87
N SER A 38 2.04 4.38 -6.65
CA SER A 38 0.91 5.10 -6.08
C SER A 38 -0.29 4.18 -5.92
N VAL A 39 -0.86 4.20 -4.71
CA VAL A 39 -2.04 3.44 -4.31
C VAL A 39 -3.21 4.41 -4.17
N GLY A 40 -4.23 4.24 -4.99
CA GLY A 40 -5.50 4.95 -4.82
C GLY A 40 -6.35 4.23 -3.78
N ILE A 41 -6.91 4.97 -2.83
CA ILE A 41 -7.75 4.38 -1.78
C ILE A 41 -9.21 4.58 -2.16
N LEU A 42 -9.92 3.48 -2.40
CA LEU A 42 -11.36 3.46 -2.62
C LEU A 42 -12.04 3.08 -1.31
N ALA A 43 -12.28 4.09 -0.47
CA ALA A 43 -13.22 3.97 0.61
C ALA A 43 -14.60 4.33 0.07
N LEU A 44 -15.40 3.30 -0.23
CA LEU A 44 -16.83 3.51 -0.42
C LEU A 44 -17.36 4.16 0.87
N PRO A 45 -18.00 5.33 0.81
CA PRO A 45 -18.79 5.80 1.92
C PRO A 45 -19.79 4.69 2.21
N GLY A 46 -19.67 4.05 3.38
CA GLY A 46 -20.66 3.10 3.82
C GLY A 46 -22.01 3.80 3.81
N GLN A 47 -22.84 3.45 2.83
CA GLN A 47 -24.25 3.17 2.98
C GLN A 47 -24.93 3.89 4.16
N LEU A 48 -24.91 5.23 4.15
CA LEU A 48 -25.62 6.07 5.14
C LEU A 48 -27.14 6.04 4.97
N GLU A 49 -27.64 5.19 4.07
CA GLU A 49 -29.06 4.94 3.92
C GLU A 49 -29.35 3.48 4.25
N ARG A 50 -29.69 3.25 5.52
CA ARG A 50 -30.89 2.54 5.98
C ARG A 50 -30.57 1.85 7.29
N GLU A 51 -30.91 2.52 8.39
CA GLU A 51 -31.62 1.84 9.47
C GLU A 51 -32.38 2.87 10.31
N ASN A 52 -33.70 2.74 10.21
CA ASN A 52 -34.80 3.29 11.02
C ASN A 52 -34.47 4.27 12.18
N GLY A 53 -35.09 5.45 12.09
CA GLY A 53 -35.78 6.09 13.21
C GLY A 53 -34.91 6.83 14.24
N ASP A 54 -34.98 8.16 14.17
CA ASP A 54 -34.81 9.08 15.30
C ASP A 54 -33.41 9.28 15.90
N VAL A 55 -32.51 9.97 15.18
CA VAL A 55 -31.58 10.92 15.82
C VAL A 55 -31.41 12.16 14.94
N LYS A 56 -31.99 13.28 15.37
CA LYS A 56 -31.61 14.62 14.90
C LYS A 56 -30.17 14.91 15.34
N ARG A 57 -29.21 14.94 14.41
CA ARG A 57 -27.98 15.72 14.60
C ARG A 57 -27.55 16.39 13.30
N ASN A 58 -27.44 17.71 13.38
CA ASN A 58 -26.92 18.60 12.37
C ASN A 58 -25.44 18.27 12.10
N VAL A 59 -25.19 17.40 11.14
CA VAL A 59 -23.96 17.41 10.34
C VAL A 59 -24.47 17.58 8.93
N GLY A 60 -24.14 18.71 8.30
CA GLY A 60 -24.58 19.00 6.95
C GLY A 60 -24.28 17.81 6.07
N VAL A 61 -25.32 17.19 5.55
CA VAL A 61 -25.23 16.32 4.37
C VAL A 61 -24.54 17.20 3.33
N PRO A 62 -23.31 16.88 2.87
CA PRO A 62 -22.73 17.60 1.75
C PRO A 62 -23.73 17.46 0.62
N ASN A 63 -24.09 18.56 -0.03
CA ASN A 63 -24.90 18.48 -1.24
C ASN A 63 -24.21 17.46 -2.19
N LYS A 64 -24.96 16.69 -2.97
CA LYS A 64 -24.40 15.71 -3.93
C LYS A 64 -23.36 16.31 -4.89
N GLU A 65 -23.29 17.64 -4.97
CA GLU A 65 -22.30 18.43 -5.71
C GLU A 65 -20.94 18.56 -4.97
N GLU A 66 -20.90 18.49 -3.64
CA GLU A 66 -19.68 18.57 -2.83
C GLU A 66 -18.93 17.24 -2.73
N GLU A 67 -19.63 16.09 -2.77
CA GLU A 67 -18.99 14.76 -2.90
C GLU A 67 -18.18 14.63 -4.20
N SER A 68 -18.61 15.32 -5.28
CA SER A 68 -17.93 15.26 -6.58
C SER A 68 -16.58 15.98 -6.64
N ASN A 69 -16.25 16.79 -5.60
CA ASN A 69 -15.04 17.61 -5.55
C ASN A 69 -14.05 17.20 -4.45
N LEU A 70 -14.35 16.15 -3.67
CA LEU A 70 -13.37 15.64 -2.72
C LEU A 70 -12.25 14.91 -3.47
N PRO A 71 -10.97 15.33 -3.32
CA PRO A 71 -9.88 14.67 -4.00
C PRO A 71 -9.78 13.22 -3.53
N LEU A 72 -9.71 12.28 -4.47
CA LEU A 72 -9.52 10.87 -4.16
C LEU A 72 -8.22 10.71 -3.35
N PRO A 73 -8.24 10.03 -2.19
CA PRO A 73 -7.05 9.81 -1.39
C PRO A 73 -6.08 8.90 -2.15
N VAL A 74 -4.88 9.39 -2.39
CA VAL A 74 -3.78 8.65 -3.03
C VAL A 74 -2.56 8.69 -2.11
N GLN A 75 -1.97 7.52 -1.91
CA GLN A 75 -0.68 7.34 -1.28
C GLN A 75 0.38 7.04 -2.34
N GLY A 76 1.66 7.37 -2.11
CA GLY A 76 2.72 6.99 -3.03
C GLY A 76 4.00 7.83 -2.95
N PRO A 77 4.95 7.61 -3.87
CA PRO A 77 6.21 8.34 -3.90
C PRO A 77 6.02 9.81 -4.33
N SER A 78 6.85 10.69 -3.78
CA SER A 78 6.96 12.11 -4.16
C SER A 78 8.34 12.39 -4.74
N CYS A 79 8.41 13.00 -5.93
CA CYS A 79 9.68 13.31 -6.59
C CYS A 79 9.90 14.79 -6.85
N ASN A 80 11.18 15.15 -6.93
CA ASN A 80 11.62 16.44 -7.43
C ASN A 80 11.46 16.57 -8.96
N SER A 81 11.83 17.73 -9.52
CA SER A 81 11.80 18.01 -10.96
C SER A 81 12.68 17.05 -11.79
N SER A 82 13.74 16.52 -11.20
CA SER A 82 14.64 15.51 -11.80
C SER A 82 14.09 14.07 -11.70
N ARG A 83 12.85 13.88 -11.23
CA ARG A 83 12.20 12.57 -11.02
C ARG A 83 12.89 11.66 -10.01
N GLN A 84 13.67 12.23 -9.09
CA GLN A 84 14.25 11.48 -7.98
C GLN A 84 13.30 11.52 -6.79
N LEU A 85 13.18 10.39 -6.09
CA LEU A 85 12.39 10.28 -4.87
C LEU A 85 12.93 11.24 -3.81
N VAL A 86 12.05 12.07 -3.25
CA VAL A 86 12.37 13.01 -2.17
C VAL A 86 11.46 12.87 -0.95
N GLY A 87 10.41 12.05 -1.04
CA GLY A 87 9.50 11.82 0.06
C GLY A 87 8.29 10.99 -0.35
N TRP A 88 7.25 11.05 0.47
CA TRP A 88 6.05 10.24 0.32
C TRP A 88 4.81 11.10 0.47
N HIS A 89 3.84 10.86 -0.40
CA HIS A 89 2.47 11.33 -0.22
C HIS A 89 1.72 10.30 0.63
N VAL A 90 1.33 10.71 1.83
CA VAL A 90 0.46 9.93 2.72
C VAL A 90 -0.78 10.74 3.01
N PHE A 91 -1.94 10.10 2.95
CA PHE A 91 -3.19 10.73 3.34
C PHE A 91 -3.35 10.60 4.86
N SER A 92 -3.29 11.72 5.58
CA SER A 92 -3.54 11.77 7.02
C SER A 92 -4.83 12.54 7.26
N SER A 93 -5.98 11.87 7.10
CA SER A 93 -7.22 12.39 7.69
C SER A 93 -7.31 11.91 9.14
N LEU A 94 -7.56 12.85 10.05
CA LEU A 94 -7.84 12.71 11.49
C LEU A 94 -8.83 11.55 11.82
N PRO A 95 -8.84 11.06 13.08
CA PRO A 95 -8.90 9.63 13.40
C PRO A 95 -10.26 8.98 13.04
N PRO A 96 -10.28 7.68 12.72
CA PRO A 96 -11.50 6.91 12.69
C PRO A 96 -12.10 6.95 14.09
N ARG A 97 -13.32 7.47 14.19
CA ARG A 97 -14.17 7.14 15.33
C ARG A 97 -14.35 5.63 15.27
N VAL A 98 -13.90 4.96 16.32
CA VAL A 98 -14.30 3.59 16.64
C VAL A 98 -15.76 3.68 17.09
N ASP A 99 -16.64 3.83 16.12
CA ASP A 99 -18.03 3.42 16.23
C ASP A 99 -18.17 2.25 15.25
N ASP A 100 -18.98 1.27 15.60
CA ASP A 100 -18.92 -0.15 15.22
C ASP A 100 -19.14 -0.46 13.70
N GLY A 101 -18.92 0.50 12.81
CA GLY A 101 -19.07 0.43 11.35
C GLY A 101 -18.29 1.47 10.53
N ALA A 102 -17.20 2.06 11.04
CA ALA A 102 -16.40 3.03 10.29
C ALA A 102 -15.24 2.39 9.50
N THR A 103 -15.07 2.79 8.24
CA THR A 103 -13.92 2.41 7.38
C THR A 103 -12.60 2.89 8.00
N VAL A 104 -11.77 1.96 8.48
CA VAL A 104 -10.40 2.28 8.92
C VAL A 104 -9.56 2.50 7.67
N LEU A 105 -9.18 3.76 7.44
CA LEU A 105 -8.28 4.12 6.35
C LEU A 105 -6.83 3.79 6.72
N PRO A 106 -6.03 3.32 5.75
CA PRO A 106 -4.58 3.24 5.87
C PRO A 106 -3.97 4.56 6.33
N ARG A 107 -3.25 4.54 7.46
CA ARG A 107 -2.54 5.73 8.00
C ARG A 107 -1.09 5.80 7.54
N THR A 108 -0.54 4.67 7.15
CA THR A 108 0.81 4.48 6.61
C THR A 108 0.72 4.03 5.15
N LEU A 109 1.85 3.98 4.46
CA LEU A 109 1.88 3.44 3.09
C LEU A 109 1.50 1.96 3.09
N GLU A 110 0.55 1.61 2.22
CA GLU A 110 0.11 0.23 2.00
C GLU A 110 1.22 -0.66 1.44
N TRP A 111 1.27 -1.92 1.91
CA TRP A 111 2.21 -2.95 1.46
C TRP A 111 2.13 -3.22 -0.03
N ALA A 112 0.91 -3.19 -0.59
CA ALA A 112 0.68 -3.36 -2.01
C ALA A 112 1.30 -2.23 -2.87
N GLY A 113 1.63 -1.09 -2.26
CA GLY A 113 2.36 -0.01 -2.91
C GLY A 113 3.84 -0.32 -3.21
N PHE A 114 4.35 -1.47 -2.76
CA PHE A 114 5.76 -1.83 -2.89
C PHE A 114 5.96 -3.13 -3.65
N VAL A 115 7.04 -3.16 -4.43
CA VAL A 115 7.43 -4.30 -5.24
C VAL A 115 8.93 -4.52 -5.12
N MET A 116 9.37 -5.77 -5.12
CA MET A 116 10.77 -6.12 -4.87
C MET A 116 11.30 -7.05 -5.94
N ASN A 117 12.55 -6.85 -6.35
CA ASN A 117 13.24 -7.78 -7.22
C ASN A 117 13.73 -8.99 -6.39
N SER A 118 13.43 -10.22 -6.82
CA SER A 118 13.84 -11.44 -6.12
C SER A 118 15.35 -11.58 -5.98
N ARG A 119 16.13 -10.92 -6.85
CA ARG A 119 17.60 -10.85 -6.75
C ARG A 119 18.07 -10.35 -5.40
N LEU A 120 17.26 -9.54 -4.73
CA LEU A 120 17.57 -9.06 -3.39
C LEU A 120 17.85 -10.19 -2.38
N VAL A 121 17.19 -11.35 -2.48
CA VAL A 121 17.35 -12.44 -1.51
C VAL A 121 18.50 -13.40 -1.80
N TRP A 122 19.13 -13.33 -2.98
CA TRP A 122 20.15 -14.30 -3.39
C TRP A 122 21.36 -13.75 -4.12
N LYS A 123 21.31 -12.51 -4.61
CA LYS A 123 22.47 -11.78 -5.12
C LYS A 123 23.33 -11.33 -3.95
N ILE A 124 23.70 -12.27 -3.09
CA ILE A 124 24.65 -12.13 -1.99
C ILE A 124 26.00 -12.45 -2.62
N GLY A 125 26.73 -11.44 -3.08
CA GLY A 125 27.98 -11.62 -3.81
C GLY A 125 28.80 -10.32 -3.89
N ASP A 126 29.79 -10.26 -3.01
CA ASP A 126 31.09 -9.58 -3.05
C ASP A 126 31.30 -8.17 -2.49
N GLU A 127 30.28 -7.34 -2.33
CA GLU A 127 30.50 -5.98 -1.79
C GLU A 127 29.54 -5.68 -0.64
N GLU A 128 30.08 -5.63 0.57
CA GLU A 128 29.46 -4.94 1.73
C GLU A 128 29.21 -3.43 1.45
N GLU A 129 29.65 -2.92 0.29
CA GLU A 129 29.47 -1.53 -0.16
C GLU A 129 28.15 -1.24 -0.88
N ASP A 130 27.32 -2.24 -1.21
CA ASP A 130 26.16 -2.03 -2.10
C ASP A 130 24.89 -1.48 -1.38
N GLY A 131 25.03 -1.01 -0.13
CA GLY A 131 24.02 -0.30 0.68
C GLY A 131 22.67 -1.00 0.93
N ARG A 132 22.55 -2.29 0.58
CA ARG A 132 21.28 -3.04 0.66
C ARG A 132 20.85 -3.32 2.11
N PRO A 133 19.54 -3.41 2.40
CA PRO A 133 19.06 -3.67 3.75
C PRO A 133 19.43 -5.07 4.29
N ASN A 134 19.85 -5.15 5.56
CA ASN A 134 20.32 -6.40 6.18
C ASN A 134 19.21 -7.46 6.35
N TRP A 135 17.96 -7.06 6.57
CA TRP A 135 16.82 -7.96 6.77
C TRP A 135 16.57 -8.88 5.57
N MET A 136 17.07 -8.52 4.38
CA MET A 136 16.86 -9.32 3.18
C MET A 136 17.62 -10.66 3.20
N LYS A 137 18.55 -10.81 4.14
CA LYS A 137 19.31 -12.04 4.38
C LYS A 137 18.51 -13.05 5.18
N ASP A 138 17.60 -12.58 6.04
CA ASP A 138 16.77 -13.40 6.88
C ASP A 138 15.43 -12.69 7.18
N LEU A 139 14.37 -13.13 6.50
CA LEU A 139 13.02 -12.61 6.69
C LEU A 139 12.44 -13.07 8.05
N ASP A 140 12.93 -14.18 8.60
CA ASP A 140 12.44 -14.74 9.85
C ASP A 140 12.91 -13.87 11.04
N GLU A 141 14.11 -13.26 10.94
CA GLU A 141 14.61 -12.26 11.92
C GLU A 141 13.69 -11.03 12.06
N ILE A 142 12.91 -10.70 11.03
CA ILE A 142 11.94 -9.58 11.07
C ILE A 142 10.75 -9.95 11.96
N SER A 143 10.35 -11.22 11.94
CA SER A 143 9.21 -11.72 12.73
C SER A 143 9.60 -12.02 14.18
N GLU A 144 10.86 -12.33 14.48
CA GLU A 144 11.31 -12.72 15.82
C GLU A 144 11.23 -11.59 16.85
N ASN A 145 11.27 -10.33 16.42
CA ASN A 145 11.21 -9.17 17.33
C ASN A 145 9.78 -8.84 17.82
N GLY A 146 8.74 -9.52 17.33
CA GLY A 146 7.36 -9.34 17.80
C GLY A 146 6.72 -7.98 17.45
N ASP A 147 7.43 -7.11 16.74
CA ASP A 147 6.91 -5.84 16.24
C ASP A 147 6.13 -6.10 14.93
N GLU A 148 4.80 -5.90 14.96
CA GLU A 148 4.00 -5.87 13.74
C GLU A 148 4.55 -4.79 12.81
N LEU A 149 5.01 -5.21 11.63
CA LEU A 149 5.60 -4.32 10.66
C LEU A 149 4.51 -3.48 9.98
N GLU A 150 4.20 -2.33 10.58
CA GLU A 150 3.08 -1.47 10.17
C GLU A 150 3.27 -0.87 8.76
N SER A 151 4.51 -0.76 8.29
CA SER A 151 4.81 -0.14 6.99
C SER A 151 6.00 -0.79 6.29
N PRO A 152 5.94 -0.97 4.97
CA PRO A 152 7.08 -1.43 4.16
C PRO A 152 8.29 -0.49 4.24
N LEU A 153 8.13 0.76 4.66
CA LEU A 153 9.25 1.69 4.83
C LEU A 153 10.20 1.31 5.96
N SER A 154 9.74 0.56 6.96
CA SER A 154 10.57 0.04 8.05
C SER A 154 11.71 -0.86 7.54
N LEU A 155 11.52 -1.46 6.36
CA LEU A 155 12.52 -2.27 5.68
C LEU A 155 13.59 -1.40 4.99
N LEU A 156 13.34 -0.12 4.75
CA LEU A 156 14.28 0.73 4.04
C LEU A 156 15.28 1.37 5.00
N LYS A 157 16.55 1.01 4.86
CA LYS A 157 17.65 1.74 5.51
C LYS A 157 17.96 3.06 4.78
N ASP A 158 17.83 3.06 3.46
CA ASP A 158 18.06 4.20 2.59
C ASP A 158 17.01 4.21 1.47
N ALA A 159 16.37 5.36 1.26
CA ALA A 159 15.38 5.55 0.20
C ALA A 159 16.00 5.58 -1.20
N SER A 160 17.33 5.65 -1.33
CA SER A 160 18.05 5.60 -2.61
C SER A 160 17.83 4.28 -3.38
N PHE A 161 17.47 3.20 -2.68
CA PHE A 161 17.14 1.90 -3.26
C PHE A 161 15.71 1.79 -3.79
N VAL A 162 14.91 2.84 -3.60
CA VAL A 162 13.53 2.88 -4.05
C VAL A 162 13.43 3.59 -5.40
N GLU A 163 12.85 2.87 -6.35
CA GLU A 163 12.57 3.32 -7.70
C GLU A 163 11.10 3.76 -7.78
N PRO A 164 10.82 5.06 -7.97
CA PRO A 164 9.44 5.56 -8.02
C PRO A 164 8.81 5.25 -9.39
N LEU A 165 7.87 4.31 -9.41
CA LEU A 165 7.19 3.81 -10.61
C LEU A 165 6.02 4.71 -11.03
N GLY A 166 5.46 4.49 -12.22
CA GLY A 166 4.26 5.18 -12.69
C GLY A 166 4.50 6.68 -12.92
N LYS A 167 5.65 7.03 -13.51
CA LYS A 167 6.11 8.42 -13.71
C LYS A 167 6.23 9.18 -12.38
N CYS A 168 6.85 8.53 -11.40
CA CYS A 168 6.92 8.94 -10.00
C CYS A 168 5.54 9.21 -9.39
N GLY A 169 4.75 8.15 -9.29
CA GLY A 169 3.48 8.17 -8.60
C GLY A 169 2.38 9.02 -9.24
N ARG A 170 2.64 9.65 -10.39
CA ARG A 170 1.64 10.42 -11.15
C ARG A 170 0.58 9.53 -11.80
N LYS A 171 0.87 8.25 -11.92
CA LYS A 171 -0.05 7.24 -12.44
C LYS A 171 -0.43 6.28 -11.32
N VAL A 172 -1.72 6.22 -11.03
CA VAL A 172 -2.30 5.22 -10.12
C VAL A 172 -2.62 3.97 -10.93
N MET A 173 -1.97 2.85 -10.58
CA MET A 173 -2.11 1.55 -11.25
C MET A 173 -2.62 0.46 -10.31
N LEU A 174 -2.72 0.79 -9.02
CA LEU A 174 -3.20 -0.06 -7.96
C LEU A 174 -4.25 0.72 -7.17
N TRP A 175 -5.38 0.08 -6.92
CA TRP A 175 -6.46 0.61 -6.10
C TRP A 175 -6.71 -0.32 -4.93
N TRP A 176 -6.52 0.21 -3.73
CA TRP A 176 -6.87 -0.44 -2.50
C TRP A 176 -8.37 -0.32 -2.27
N LEU A 177 -9.05 -1.45 -2.18
CA LEU A 177 -10.50 -1.52 -2.00
C LEU A 177 -10.81 -2.31 -0.74
N ARG A 178 -11.49 -1.66 0.21
CA ARG A 178 -12.07 -2.37 1.36
C ARG A 178 -13.47 -2.82 0.99
N VAL A 179 -13.65 -4.14 0.87
CA VAL A 179 -14.97 -4.75 0.70
C VAL A 179 -15.39 -5.29 2.06
N GLU A 180 -16.41 -4.69 2.67
CA GLU A 180 -16.96 -5.24 3.90
C GLU A 180 -17.63 -6.58 3.63
N ALA A 181 -17.48 -7.51 4.58
CA ALA A 181 -18.26 -8.72 4.58
C ALA A 181 -19.74 -8.34 4.58
N ARG A 182 -20.55 -9.06 3.79
CA ARG A 182 -22.00 -8.86 3.85
C ARG A 182 -22.47 -9.12 5.29
N ALA A 183 -23.51 -8.38 5.72
CA ALA A 183 -24.07 -8.54 7.07
C ALA A 183 -24.56 -9.97 7.37
N ASP A 184 -24.85 -10.77 6.35
CA ASP A 184 -25.24 -12.18 6.44
C ASP A 184 -24.07 -13.17 6.32
N SER A 185 -22.83 -12.68 6.18
CA SER A 185 -21.62 -13.50 6.12
C SER A 185 -21.42 -14.19 7.47
N LYS A 186 -21.48 -15.52 7.45
CA LYS A 186 -21.10 -16.35 8.61
C LYS A 186 -19.71 -16.89 8.38
N PHE A 187 -18.79 -16.58 9.29
CA PHE A 187 -17.48 -17.21 9.31
C PHE A 187 -17.64 -18.74 9.38
N PRO A 188 -16.85 -19.53 8.63
CA PRO A 188 -16.87 -20.99 8.74
C PRO A 188 -16.62 -21.41 10.18
N ARG A 189 -17.36 -22.41 10.67
CA ARG A 189 -17.06 -23.03 11.98
C ARG A 189 -15.80 -23.87 11.81
N GLY A 190 -14.75 -23.53 12.57
CA GLY A 190 -13.52 -24.31 12.69
C GLY A 190 -13.73 -25.65 13.39
#